data_AF-A0AA97AR14-F1
#
_entry.id   AF-A0AA97AR14-F1
#
_cell.length_a   1.000
_cell.length_b   1.000
_cell.length_c   1.000
_cell.angle_alpha   90.00
_cell.angle_beta   90.00
_cell.angle_gamma   90.00
#
_symmetry.space_group_name_H-M   'P 1'
#
loop_
_entity.id
_entity.type
_entity.pdbx_description
1 polymer ?
#
loop_
_entity_poly.entity_id
_entity_poly.type
_entity_poly.pdbx_seq_one_letter_code
_entity_poly.pdbx_strand_id
1 'polypeptide(L)'
;MQLEFVPVEEFYFALTLAVRTLEEFGSPELVEQVRSRLQEKFGQPSTVAAAKQNTFNYVFLVQDYDNSPAPQLVVSVADWQDKLRLSSDYGWTLDAERKPVRTERFEQRGEFSQALRAHLSDWLDLPLN
;
A
#
# COMPACT_ATOMS: atom_id res chain seq x y z
N MET A 1 -10.70 -9.17 -0.27
CA MET A 1 -10.16 -7.79 -0.26
C MET A 1 -10.53 -7.14 -1.58
N GLN A 2 -10.96 -5.89 -1.59
CA GLN A 2 -11.25 -5.13 -2.81
C GLN A 2 -10.40 -3.86 -2.79
N LEU A 3 -9.60 -3.64 -3.84
CA LEU A 3 -8.70 -2.49 -3.97
C LEU A 3 -9.24 -1.50 -4.98
N GLU A 4 -9.56 -0.29 -4.53
CA GLU A 4 -9.94 0.83 -5.37
C GLU A 4 -8.75 1.76 -5.56
N PHE A 5 -8.31 1.96 -6.80
CA PHE A 5 -7.14 2.76 -7.11
C PHE A 5 -7.38 4.25 -6.82
N VAL A 6 -6.42 4.87 -6.13
CA VAL A 6 -6.41 6.32 -5.86
C VAL A 6 -5.49 6.99 -6.87
N PRO A 7 -6.01 7.77 -7.84
CA PRO A 7 -5.19 8.46 -8.82
C PRO A 7 -4.43 9.63 -8.19
N VAL A 8 -3.44 10.17 -8.92
CA VAL A 8 -2.56 11.25 -8.41
C VAL A 8 -3.33 12.51 -8.01
N GLU A 9 -4.43 12.80 -8.69
CA GLU A 9 -5.31 13.94 -8.42
C GLU A 9 -5.98 13.84 -7.04
N GLU A 10 -6.18 12.61 -6.54
CA GLU A 10 -6.83 12.31 -5.26
C GLU A 10 -5.83 11.92 -4.16
N PHE A 11 -4.54 11.82 -4.51
CA PHE A 11 -3.48 11.34 -3.62
C PHE A 11 -3.27 12.19 -2.36
N TYR A 12 -3.62 13.49 -2.39
CA TYR A 12 -3.53 14.37 -1.22
C TYR A 12 -4.28 13.84 0.00
N PHE A 13 -5.34 13.04 -0.20
CA PHE A 13 -6.07 12.39 0.88
C PHE A 13 -5.22 11.33 1.60
N ALA A 14 -4.49 10.49 0.86
CA ALA A 14 -3.65 9.42 1.42
C ALA A 14 -2.48 9.95 2.27
N LEU A 15 -1.99 11.16 1.98
CA LEU A 15 -0.94 11.83 2.77
C LEU A 15 -1.39 12.19 4.20
N THR A 16 -2.70 12.22 4.45
CA THR A 16 -3.23 12.60 5.77
C THR A 16 -3.35 11.42 6.73
N LEU A 17 -3.05 10.20 6.27
CA LEU A 17 -3.24 8.97 7.02
C LEU A 17 -1.93 8.47 7.67
N ALA A 18 -2.07 7.66 8.71
CA ALA A 18 -0.96 7.09 9.47
C ALA A 18 -0.28 5.91 8.75
N VAL A 19 -0.05 6.01 7.44
CA VAL A 19 0.51 4.92 6.62
C VAL A 19 1.91 4.55 7.12
N ARG A 20 2.14 3.24 7.32
CA ARG A 20 3.40 2.66 7.78
C ARG A 20 3.75 1.42 6.97
N THR A 21 5.05 1.16 6.81
CA THR A 21 5.55 -0.07 6.20
C THR A 21 4.94 -1.28 6.91
N LEU A 22 4.41 -2.22 6.13
CA LEU A 22 4.01 -3.54 6.57
C LEU A 22 5.19 -4.50 6.38
N GLU A 23 5.73 -4.55 5.16
CA GLU A 23 6.85 -5.41 4.79
C GLU A 23 7.60 -4.89 3.55
N GLU A 24 8.81 -5.42 3.37
CA GLU A 24 9.65 -5.20 2.19
C GLU A 24 10.19 -6.55 1.73
N PHE A 25 9.98 -6.90 0.46
CA PHE A 25 10.35 -8.20 -0.08
C PHE A 25 10.62 -8.16 -1.59
N GLY A 26 11.02 -9.30 -2.15
CA GLY A 26 11.22 -9.46 -3.58
C GLY A 26 12.62 -9.08 -4.06
N SER A 27 12.73 -8.99 -5.38
CA SER A 27 13.96 -8.67 -6.13
C SER A 27 13.66 -7.55 -7.14
N PRO A 28 14.70 -6.90 -7.71
CA PRO A 28 14.49 -5.88 -8.74
C PRO A 28 13.63 -6.38 -9.92
N GLU A 29 13.79 -7.65 -10.32
CA GLU A 29 12.99 -8.25 -11.40
C GLU A 29 11.52 -8.37 -11.03
N LEU A 30 11.20 -8.64 -9.76
CA LEU A 30 9.83 -8.69 -9.28
C LEU A 30 9.23 -7.28 -9.21
N VAL A 31 10.01 -6.29 -8.77
CA VAL A 31 9.60 -4.88 -8.74
C VAL A 31 9.18 -4.42 -10.14
N GLU A 32 9.98 -4.73 -11.15
CA GLU A 32 9.67 -4.38 -12.54
C GLU A 32 8.42 -5.09 -13.08
N GLN A 33 8.23 -6.37 -12.74
CA GLN A 33 7.01 -7.09 -13.11
C GLN A 33 5.78 -6.45 -12.48
N VAL A 34 5.81 -6.17 -11.18
CA VAL A 34 4.71 -5.51 -10.47
C VAL A 34 4.44 -4.13 -11.05
N ARG A 35 5.49 -3.33 -11.29
CA ARG A 35 5.40 -2.01 -11.93
C ARG A 35 4.68 -2.10 -13.26
N SER A 36 5.07 -3.05 -14.11
CA SER A 36 4.46 -3.24 -15.43
C SER A 36 2.99 -3.63 -15.33
N ARG A 37 2.61 -4.54 -14.42
CA ARG A 37 1.21 -4.97 -14.25
C ARG A 37 0.33 -3.84 -13.72
N LEU A 38 0.84 -3.06 -12.77
CA LEU A 38 0.11 -1.90 -12.22
C LEU A 38 -0.03 -0.79 -13.26
N GLN A 39 1.01 -0.54 -14.06
CA GLN A 39 0.96 0.41 -15.15
C GLN A 39 -0.04 -0.01 -16.25
N GLU A 40 -0.12 -1.29 -16.58
CA GLU A 40 -1.09 -1.82 -17.53
C GLU A 40 -2.54 -1.63 -17.04
N LYS A 41 -2.78 -1.84 -15.73
CA LYS A 41 -4.11 -1.73 -15.12
C LYS A 41 -4.56 -0.29 -14.85
N PHE A 42 -3.65 0.59 -14.42
CA PHE A 42 -3.99 1.91 -13.87
C PHE A 42 -3.32 3.08 -14.57
N GLY A 43 -2.40 2.83 -15.49
CA GLY A 43 -1.64 3.87 -16.17
C GLY A 43 -0.56 4.45 -15.26
N GLN A 44 -0.81 5.63 -14.70
CA GLN A 44 0.21 6.36 -13.95
C GLN A 44 0.17 6.02 -12.44
N PRO A 45 1.33 5.99 -11.75
CA PRO A 45 1.36 5.86 -10.30
C PRO A 45 0.65 7.01 -9.58
N SER A 46 0.19 6.76 -8.35
CA SER A 46 -0.47 7.76 -7.50
C SER A 46 0.45 8.88 -7.03
N THR A 47 1.78 8.75 -7.19
CA THR A 47 2.74 9.82 -6.90
C THR A 47 3.72 10.04 -8.04
N VAL A 48 4.10 11.29 -8.26
CA VAL A 48 5.26 11.63 -9.07
C VAL A 48 6.53 11.31 -8.29
N ALA A 49 7.16 10.18 -8.60
CA ALA A 49 8.44 9.78 -8.04
C ALA A 49 9.54 10.79 -8.39
N ALA A 50 10.15 11.44 -7.39
CA ALA A 50 11.17 12.46 -7.61
C ALA A 50 12.63 11.93 -7.52
N ALA A 51 12.85 10.62 -7.40
CA ALA A 51 14.18 10.06 -7.14
C ALA A 51 14.44 8.72 -7.84
N LYS A 52 15.72 8.30 -7.86
CA LYS A 52 16.16 6.97 -8.32
C LYS A 52 15.66 5.80 -7.46
N GLN A 53 15.18 6.10 -6.26
CA GLN A 53 14.55 5.16 -5.33
C GLN A 53 13.08 5.58 -5.22
N ASN A 54 12.16 4.62 -5.13
CA ASN A 54 10.72 4.86 -5.16
C ASN A 54 10.23 5.31 -6.54
N THR A 55 10.59 4.54 -7.59
CA THR A 55 10.25 4.84 -8.98
C THR A 55 8.75 4.79 -9.28
N PHE A 56 7.96 4.12 -8.43
CA PHE A 56 6.50 4.16 -8.47
C PHE A 56 5.91 3.98 -7.06
N ASN A 57 4.69 4.49 -6.88
CA ASN A 57 3.84 4.20 -5.74
C ASN A 57 2.38 4.21 -6.20
N TYR A 58 1.71 3.06 -6.13
CA TYR A 58 0.28 2.94 -6.37
C TYR A 58 -0.44 2.80 -5.03
N VAL A 59 -1.42 3.67 -4.81
CA VAL A 59 -2.22 3.70 -3.58
C VAL A 59 -3.63 3.22 -3.88
N PHE A 60 -4.18 2.47 -2.93
CA PHE A 60 -5.52 1.93 -3.01
C PHE A 60 -6.28 2.16 -1.72
N LEU A 61 -7.57 2.46 -1.83
CA LEU A 61 -8.52 2.28 -0.75
C LEU A 61 -8.90 0.81 -0.69
N VAL A 62 -8.99 0.26 0.52
CA VAL A 62 -9.53 -1.09 0.73
C VAL A 62 -11.01 -0.96 1.07
N GLN A 63 -11.86 -1.42 0.16
CA GLN A 63 -13.31 -1.43 0.35
C GLN A 63 -13.75 -2.59 1.25
N ASP A 64 -14.90 -2.41 1.90
CA ASP A 64 -15.55 -3.40 2.79
C ASP A 64 -14.63 -3.93 3.91
N TYR A 65 -13.71 -3.09 4.40
CA TYR A 65 -12.79 -3.44 5.47
C TYR A 65 -12.95 -2.50 6.66
N ASP A 66 -13.19 -3.05 7.84
CA ASP A 66 -13.29 -2.24 9.06
C ASP A 66 -11.89 -1.78 9.50
N ASN A 67 -11.64 -0.47 9.40
CA ASN A 67 -10.41 0.19 9.86
C ASN A 67 -10.62 1.15 11.04
N SER A 68 -11.73 0.99 11.78
CA SER A 68 -12.01 1.80 12.96
C SER A 68 -10.79 1.93 13.89
N PRO A 69 -10.48 3.14 14.38
CA PRO A 69 -11.32 4.34 14.31
C PRO A 69 -11.18 5.15 13.00
N ALA A 70 -10.28 4.77 12.08
CA ALA A 70 -10.18 5.42 10.78
C ALA A 70 -11.37 5.00 9.88
N PRO A 71 -11.98 5.93 9.13
CA PRO A 71 -13.14 5.63 8.29
C PRO A 71 -12.78 4.85 7.03
N GLN A 72 -11.48 4.81 6.68
CA GLN A 72 -10.98 4.19 5.46
C GLN A 72 -9.67 3.48 5.77
N LEU A 73 -9.37 2.45 4.98
CA LEU A 73 -8.11 1.72 5.00
C LEU A 73 -7.36 2.01 3.71
N VAL A 74 -6.10 2.37 3.84
CA VAL A 74 -5.23 2.60 2.69
C VAL A 74 -4.12 1.57 2.64
N VAL A 75 -3.84 1.09 1.44
CA VAL A 75 -2.65 0.29 1.15
C VAL A 75 -1.86 0.95 0.02
N SER A 76 -0.54 0.84 0.08
CA SER A 76 0.34 1.32 -0.98
C SER A 76 1.31 0.23 -1.41
N VAL A 77 1.52 0.14 -2.71
CA VAL A 77 2.46 -0.78 -3.38
C VAL A 77 3.50 0.07 -4.08
N ALA A 78 4.74 0.02 -3.60
CA ALA A 78 5.80 0.90 -4.06
C ALA A 78 7.12 0.16 -4.29
N ASP A 79 7.96 0.75 -5.12
CA ASP A 79 9.39 0.48 -5.13
C ASP A 79 10.03 1.06 -3.86
N TRP A 80 10.93 0.28 -3.26
CA TRP A 80 11.92 0.83 -2.35
C TRP A 80 13.23 0.06 -2.43
N GLN A 81 14.27 0.71 -2.96
CA GLN A 81 15.64 0.16 -3.02
C GLN A 81 15.67 -1.24 -3.66
N ASP A 82 15.09 -1.34 -4.85
CA ASP A 82 15.00 -2.59 -5.63
C ASP A 82 14.20 -3.72 -4.95
N LYS A 83 13.38 -3.36 -3.95
CA LYS A 83 12.39 -4.24 -3.31
C LYS A 83 10.98 -3.69 -3.47
N LEU A 84 10.01 -4.57 -3.38
CA LEU A 84 8.62 -4.17 -3.24
C LEU A 84 8.34 -3.83 -1.78
N ARG A 85 7.78 -2.65 -1.54
CA ARG A 85 7.31 -2.23 -0.23
C ARG A 85 5.78 -2.20 -0.22
N LEU A 86 5.20 -2.92 0.73
CA LEU A 86 3.80 -2.79 1.08
C LEU A 86 3.69 -1.89 2.31
N SER A 87 2.81 -0.89 2.24
CA SER A 87 2.51 -0.03 3.39
C SER A 87 1.00 0.10 3.58
N SER A 88 0.58 0.36 4.82
CA SER A 88 -0.81 0.59 5.15
C SER A 88 -0.93 1.35 6.47
N ASP A 89 -2.05 2.05 6.66
CA ASP A 89 -2.46 2.57 7.96
C ASP A 89 -3.17 1.50 8.82
N TYR A 90 -3.28 0.25 8.36
CA TYR A 90 -3.82 -0.84 9.18
C TYR A 90 -3.11 -0.98 10.53
N GLY A 91 -3.88 -1.00 11.61
CA GLY A 91 -3.35 -1.05 12.97
C GLY A 91 -2.83 0.30 13.49
N TRP A 92 -2.98 1.36 12.72
CA TRP A 92 -2.58 2.72 13.06
C TRP A 92 -3.76 3.68 12.92
N THR A 93 -3.75 4.73 13.73
CA THR A 93 -4.62 5.90 13.56
C THR A 93 -3.85 7.15 13.96
N LEU A 94 -4.40 8.31 13.68
CA LEU A 94 -3.93 9.56 14.26
C LEU A 94 -4.69 9.86 15.54
N ASP A 95 -4.00 10.35 16.57
CA ASP A 95 -4.62 10.93 17.75
C ASP A 95 -5.09 12.38 17.50
N ALA A 96 -5.62 13.04 18.52
CA ALA A 96 -6.11 14.41 18.44
C ALA A 96 -5.02 15.44 18.06
N GLU A 97 -3.74 15.13 18.29
CA GLU A 97 -2.60 15.97 17.92
C GLU A 97 -2.02 15.59 16.54
N ARG A 98 -2.72 14.73 15.78
CA ARG A 98 -2.28 14.15 14.51
C ARG A 98 -1.00 13.31 14.65
N LYS A 99 -0.76 12.71 15.82
CA LYS A 99 0.35 11.78 16.03
C LYS A 99 -0.11 10.35 15.74
N PRO A 100 0.70 9.56 15.01
CA PRO A 100 0.42 8.15 14.76
C PRO A 100 0.46 7.32 16.05
N VAL A 101 -0.64 6.65 16.37
CA VAL A 101 -0.81 5.75 17.52
C VAL A 101 -1.32 4.39 17.08
N ARG A 102 -0.93 3.34 17.81
CA ARG A 102 -1.34 1.96 17.53
C ARG A 102 -2.78 1.73 17.95
N THR A 103 -3.53 0.98 17.15
CA THR A 103 -4.86 0.47 17.53
C THR A 103 -4.74 -0.96 18.05
N GLU A 104 -5.84 -1.53 18.55
CA GLU A 104 -5.90 -2.93 19.00
C GLU A 104 -5.56 -3.93 17.87
N ARG A 105 -5.73 -3.52 16.61
CA ARG A 105 -5.42 -4.32 15.41
C ARG A 105 -3.94 -4.33 15.05
N PHE A 106 -3.10 -3.57 15.75
CA PHE A 106 -1.68 -3.47 15.43
C PHE A 106 -0.97 -4.84 15.44
N GLU A 107 -1.38 -5.75 16.32
CA GLU A 107 -0.80 -7.09 16.40
C GLU A 107 -1.19 -7.98 15.20
N GLN A 108 -2.28 -7.65 14.49
CA GLN A 108 -2.76 -8.38 13.31
C GLN A 108 -2.09 -7.92 12.01
N ARG A 109 -1.16 -6.96 12.06
CA ARG A 109 -0.51 -6.42 10.86
C ARG A 109 0.23 -7.47 10.04
N GLY A 110 0.78 -8.50 10.69
CA GLY A 110 1.42 -9.63 10.00
C GLY A 110 0.42 -10.44 9.15
N GLU A 111 -0.72 -10.80 9.73
CA GLU A 111 -1.80 -11.52 9.04
C GLU A 111 -2.39 -10.68 7.90
N PHE A 112 -2.61 -9.38 8.14
CA PHE A 112 -3.06 -8.45 7.12
C PHE A 112 -2.08 -8.35 5.95
N SER A 113 -0.78 -8.26 6.23
CA SER A 113 0.27 -8.22 5.21
C SER A 113 0.25 -9.47 4.33
N GLN A 114 0.14 -10.65 4.95
CA GLN A 114 0.03 -11.92 4.23
C GLN A 114 -1.23 -11.97 3.35
N ALA A 115 -2.38 -11.54 3.88
CA ALA A 115 -3.62 -11.49 3.11
C ALA A 115 -3.56 -10.51 1.93
N LEU A 116 -2.96 -9.33 2.14
CA LEU A 116 -2.73 -8.35 1.08
C LEU A 116 -1.79 -8.91 0.00
N ARG A 117 -0.70 -9.56 0.41
CA ARG A 117 0.28 -10.16 -0.48
C ARG A 117 -0.32 -11.30 -1.31
N ALA A 118 -1.08 -12.19 -0.69
CA ALA A 118 -1.81 -13.26 -1.38
C ALA A 118 -2.82 -12.66 -2.40
N HIS A 119 -3.57 -11.64 -1.99
CA HIS A 119 -4.50 -10.97 -2.89
C HIS A 119 -3.80 -10.31 -4.09
N LEU A 120 -2.67 -9.63 -3.88
CA LEU A 120 -1.88 -9.02 -4.95
C LEU A 120 -1.26 -10.09 -5.86
N SER A 121 -0.85 -11.23 -5.31
CA SER A 121 -0.34 -12.37 -6.07
C SER A 121 -1.37 -12.86 -7.09
N ASP A 122 -2.59 -13.11 -6.62
CA ASP A 122 -3.70 -13.55 -7.47
C ASP A 122 -4.15 -12.47 -8.46
N TRP A 123 -4.23 -11.22 -8.00
CA TRP A 123 -4.80 -10.12 -8.78
C TRP A 123 -3.88 -9.60 -9.89
N LEU A 124 -2.56 -9.67 -9.66
CA LEU A 124 -1.54 -9.28 -10.63
C LEU A 124 -1.04 -10.47 -11.46
N ASP A 125 -1.44 -11.70 -11.12
CA ASP A 125 -0.95 -12.93 -11.74
C ASP A 125 0.59 -13.01 -11.67
N LEU A 126 1.13 -12.83 -10.46
CA LEU A 126 2.56 -12.83 -10.15
C LEU A 126 2.83 -13.58 -8.84
N PRO A 127 3.84 -14.45 -8.74
CA PRO A 127 4.13 -15.19 -7.51
C PRO A 127 4.79 -14.27 -6.48
N LEU A 128 4.01 -13.73 -5.55
CA LEU A 128 4.50 -12.89 -4.44
C LEU A 128 4.79 -13.76 -3.20
N ASN A 129 5.60 -14.82 -3.35
CA ASN A 129 5.89 -15.82 -2.29
C ASN A 129 7.01 -15.41 -1.35
#